data_AF-F6D906-F1
#
_entry.id   AF-F6D906-F1
#
_cell.length_a   1.000
_cell.length_b   1.000
_cell.length_c   1.000
_cell.angle_alpha   90.00
_cell.angle_beta   90.00
_cell.angle_gamma   90.00
#
_symmetry.space_group_name_H-M   'P 1'
#
loop_
_entity.id
_entity.type
_entity.pdbx_description
1 polymer ?
#
loop_
_entity_poly.entity_id
_entity_poly.type
_entity_poly.pdbx_seq_one_letter_code
_entity_poly.pdbx_strand_id
1 'polypeptide(L)'
;MQRQKLWRPLTRTGLLVSVIALGLGLHGCAGTKVERVDAAEEIALTDQWNATDSRLVADSMIDDMLSFPWIERFQTETGQVRPVIIIQSVDNRSHQQIPVETFINDLRRAGIRSGRVDFVAAADQRGEIRDERAEQQSFSRPDTVTPFGEEIGADFALSGTITSIVDQLNNRRVTFYQTDLVLIDLKTNRQVWAGQNKIQKIQQRSRFGF
;
A
#
# COMPACT_ATOMS: atom_id res chain seq x y z
N MET A 1 36.08 -80.17 -19.19
CA MET A 1 36.70 -79.26 -18.21
C MET A 1 35.95 -77.93 -18.23
N GLN A 2 35.32 -77.58 -17.11
CA GLN A 2 34.37 -76.47 -16.94
C GLN A 2 35.07 -75.11 -16.84
N ARG A 3 34.50 -74.07 -17.48
CA ARG A 3 34.82 -72.66 -17.22
C ARG A 3 33.98 -72.17 -16.04
N GLN A 4 34.60 -71.92 -14.89
CA GLN A 4 33.95 -71.26 -13.76
C GLN A 4 33.94 -69.73 -13.97
N LYS A 5 32.75 -69.14 -14.04
CA LYS A 5 32.52 -67.69 -13.94
C LYS A 5 32.78 -67.27 -12.49
N LEU A 6 33.86 -66.52 -12.24
CA LEU A 6 34.05 -65.82 -10.96
C LEU A 6 33.08 -64.62 -10.89
N TRP A 7 32.03 -64.77 -10.10
CA TRP A 7 31.20 -63.63 -9.69
C TRP A 7 31.89 -62.98 -8.48
N ARG A 8 32.42 -61.77 -8.65
CA ARG A 8 33.04 -61.02 -7.55
C ARG A 8 31.93 -60.47 -6.64
N PRO A 9 31.98 -60.69 -5.32
CA PRO A 9 31.00 -60.10 -4.41
C PRO A 9 31.21 -58.59 -4.36
N LEU A 10 30.15 -57.80 -4.54
CA LEU A 10 30.17 -56.37 -4.26
C LEU A 10 30.65 -56.17 -2.82
N THR A 11 31.78 -55.51 -2.62
CA THR A 11 32.29 -55.18 -1.30
C THR A 11 31.33 -54.20 -0.62
N ARG A 12 31.02 -54.44 0.66
CA ARG A 12 30.12 -53.61 1.49
C ARG A 12 30.45 -52.11 1.44
N THR A 13 31.71 -51.76 1.22
CA THR A 13 32.22 -50.40 1.02
C THR A 13 31.76 -49.76 -0.29
N GLY A 14 31.67 -50.51 -1.40
CA GLY A 14 31.13 -50.00 -2.66
C GLY A 14 29.62 -49.72 -2.59
N LEU A 15 28.89 -50.52 -1.81
CA LEU A 15 27.47 -50.31 -1.54
C LEU A 15 27.23 -49.03 -0.72
N LEU A 16 28.06 -48.76 0.30
CA LEU A 16 27.98 -47.57 1.13
C LEU A 16 28.28 -46.27 0.37
N VAL A 17 29.29 -46.27 -0.51
CA VAL A 17 29.60 -45.11 -1.35
C VAL A 17 28.50 -44.84 -2.38
N SER A 18 27.88 -45.90 -2.93
CA SER A 18 26.75 -45.75 -3.85
C SER A 18 25.48 -45.23 -3.17
N VAL A 19 25.26 -45.54 -1.88
CA VAL A 19 24.11 -45.02 -1.11
C VAL A 19 24.33 -43.55 -0.73
N ILE A 20 25.56 -43.14 -0.41
CA ILE A 20 25.90 -41.74 -0.13
C ILE A 20 25.81 -40.89 -1.40
N ALA A 21 26.29 -41.40 -2.54
CA ALA A 21 26.19 -40.70 -3.82
C ALA A 21 24.73 -40.57 -4.32
N LEU A 22 23.86 -41.54 -4.03
CA LEU A 22 22.43 -41.46 -4.35
C LEU A 22 21.68 -40.50 -3.40
N GLY A 23 22.16 -40.30 -2.17
CA GLY A 23 21.60 -39.34 -1.21
C GLY A 23 21.88 -37.87 -1.56
N LEU A 24 22.97 -37.58 -2.28
CA LEU A 24 23.35 -36.21 -2.68
C LEU A 24 22.67 -35.72 -3.97
N GLY A 25 21.98 -36.60 -4.71
CA GLY A 25 21.39 -36.30 -6.02
C GLY A 25 19.95 -35.77 -6.01
N LEU A 26 19.31 -35.63 -4.85
CA LEU A 26 17.88 -35.27 -4.73
C LEU A 26 17.61 -33.82 -4.29
N HIS A 27 18.61 -32.93 -4.32
CA HIS A 27 18.38 -31.50 -4.15
C HIS A 27 17.84 -30.88 -5.45
N GLY A 28 16.64 -31.31 -5.83
CA GLY A 28 15.87 -30.70 -6.90
C GLY A 28 15.57 -29.25 -6.55
N CYS A 29 15.78 -28.35 -7.51
CA CYS A 29 15.38 -26.96 -7.43
C CYS A 29 13.89 -26.89 -7.06
N ALA A 30 13.60 -26.47 -5.82
CA ALA A 30 12.25 -26.08 -5.43
C ALA A 30 11.85 -24.89 -6.30
N GLY A 31 11.07 -25.15 -7.34
CA GLY A 31 10.53 -24.11 -8.21
C GLY A 31 9.63 -23.17 -7.39
N THR A 32 9.75 -21.87 -7.64
CA THR A 32 8.86 -20.86 -7.06
C THR A 32 7.43 -21.16 -7.47
N LYS A 33 6.60 -21.60 -6.52
CA LYS A 33 5.17 -21.81 -6.77
C LYS A 33 4.47 -20.45 -6.68
N VAL A 34 3.94 -19.97 -7.80
CA VAL A 34 3.10 -18.77 -7.86
C VAL A 34 1.64 -19.20 -7.81
N GLU A 35 0.92 -18.74 -6.79
CA GLU A 35 -0.50 -18.98 -6.62
C GLU A 35 -1.24 -17.65 -6.65
N ARG A 36 -2.37 -17.58 -7.36
CA ARG A 36 -3.25 -16.40 -7.32
C ARG A 36 -4.17 -16.55 -6.12
N VAL A 37 -4.04 -15.63 -5.19
CA VAL A 37 -4.87 -15.48 -4.00
C VAL A 37 -5.81 -14.29 -4.18
N ASP A 38 -6.88 -14.24 -3.39
CA ASP A 38 -7.79 -13.10 -3.38
C ASP A 38 -7.05 -11.85 -2.87
N ALA A 39 -7.30 -10.69 -3.48
CA ALA A 39 -6.68 -9.44 -3.07
C ALA A 39 -7.12 -8.96 -1.67
N ALA A 40 -8.24 -9.50 -1.15
CA ALA A 40 -8.74 -9.23 0.20
C ALA A 40 -8.11 -10.14 1.27
N GLU A 41 -7.40 -11.20 0.89
CA GLU A 41 -6.72 -12.09 1.82
C GLU A 41 -5.51 -11.37 2.45
N GLU A 42 -5.44 -11.35 3.79
CA GLU A 42 -4.31 -10.74 4.48
C GLU A 42 -3.11 -11.70 4.47
N ILE A 43 -2.11 -11.39 3.64
CA ILE A 43 -0.85 -12.12 3.61
C ILE A 43 0.28 -11.22 4.10
N ALA A 44 0.77 -11.49 5.31
CA ALA A 44 1.91 -10.81 5.90
C ALA A 44 3.17 -11.70 5.83
N LEU A 45 3.93 -11.58 4.75
CA LEU A 45 5.22 -12.28 4.59
C LEU A 45 6.34 -11.64 5.43
N THR A 46 6.23 -10.34 5.69
CA THR A 46 7.22 -9.53 6.39
C THR A 46 6.54 -8.58 7.38
N ASP A 47 7.34 -7.95 8.23
CA ASP A 47 6.92 -6.83 9.08
C ASP A 47 6.86 -5.50 8.31
N GLN A 48 7.04 -5.50 6.99
CA GLN A 48 6.97 -4.30 6.16
C GLN A 48 5.52 -3.85 5.94
N TRP A 49 5.37 -2.59 5.56
CA TRP A 49 4.06 -2.03 5.20
C TRP A 49 3.51 -2.73 3.96
N ASN A 50 2.26 -3.17 4.02
CA ASN A 50 1.60 -3.87 2.92
C ASN A 50 0.28 -3.20 2.50
N ALA A 51 -0.40 -3.80 1.51
CA ALA A 51 -1.66 -3.27 0.98
C ALA A 51 -2.79 -3.27 2.02
N THR A 52 -2.83 -4.26 2.92
CA THR A 52 -3.81 -4.33 4.00
C THR A 52 -3.59 -3.20 5.00
N ASP A 53 -2.34 -2.96 5.41
CA ASP A 53 -1.98 -1.85 6.30
C ASP A 53 -2.42 -0.51 5.68
N SER A 54 -2.10 -0.29 4.40
CA SER A 54 -2.50 0.92 3.64
C SER A 54 -4.00 1.18 3.72
N ARG A 55 -4.80 0.18 3.37
CA ARG A 55 -6.26 0.27 3.35
C ARG A 55 -6.84 0.50 4.74
N LEU A 56 -6.41 -0.29 5.73
CA LEU A 56 -6.96 -0.20 7.09
C LEU A 56 -6.63 1.15 7.75
N VAL A 57 -5.41 1.66 7.54
CA VAL A 57 -5.04 3.00 8.04
C VAL A 57 -5.85 4.07 7.34
N ALA A 58 -6.01 4.00 6.01
CA ALA A 58 -6.78 4.98 5.27
C ALA A 58 -8.24 5.01 5.71
N ASP A 59 -8.90 3.84 5.80
CA ASP A 59 -10.28 3.71 6.26
C ASP A 59 -10.42 4.30 7.68
N SER A 60 -9.56 3.89 8.61
CA SER A 60 -9.58 4.39 9.99
C SER A 60 -9.37 5.90 10.10
N MET A 61 -8.46 6.47 9.33
CA MET A 61 -8.14 7.90 9.38
C MET A 61 -9.25 8.75 8.77
N ILE A 62 -9.86 8.29 7.67
CA ILE A 62 -11.00 8.97 7.07
C ILE A 62 -12.21 8.88 7.99
N ASP A 63 -12.52 7.71 8.54
CA ASP A 63 -13.66 7.55 9.45
C ASP A 63 -13.51 8.47 10.68
N ASP A 64 -12.32 8.52 11.27
CA ASP A 64 -12.01 9.44 12.36
C ASP A 64 -12.19 10.91 11.92
N MET A 65 -11.59 11.31 10.80
CA MET A 65 -11.72 12.66 10.25
C MET A 65 -13.18 13.08 10.04
N LEU A 66 -13.99 12.21 9.46
CA LEU A 66 -15.39 12.48 9.17
C LEU A 66 -16.26 12.47 10.44
N SER A 67 -15.81 11.85 11.53
CA SER A 67 -16.55 11.85 12.81
C SER A 67 -16.54 13.22 13.52
N PHE A 68 -15.59 14.10 13.16
CA PHE A 68 -15.45 15.41 13.78
C PHE A 68 -16.43 16.44 13.20
N PRO A 69 -16.87 17.43 14.01
CA PRO A 69 -17.92 18.37 13.66
C PRO A 69 -17.55 19.43 12.60
N TRP A 70 -16.44 19.27 11.88
CA TRP A 70 -15.98 20.28 10.90
C TRP A 70 -16.85 20.29 9.63
N ILE A 71 -17.43 19.15 9.25
CA ILE A 71 -18.32 19.04 8.09
C ILE A 71 -19.61 19.79 8.35
N GLU A 72 -20.23 19.57 9.51
CA GLU A 72 -21.49 20.21 9.89
C GLU A 72 -21.30 21.74 10.00
N ARG A 73 -20.14 22.19 10.52
CA ARG A 73 -19.78 23.61 10.52
C ARG A 73 -19.65 24.16 9.10
N PHE A 74 -18.90 23.48 8.23
CA PHE A 74 -18.75 23.89 6.84
C PHE A 74 -20.10 23.98 6.11
N GLN A 75 -20.95 22.96 6.27
CA GLN A 75 -22.29 22.92 5.67
C GLN A 75 -23.15 24.08 6.15
N THR A 76 -23.10 24.40 7.45
CA THR A 76 -23.86 25.51 8.04
C THR A 76 -23.36 26.88 7.54
N GLU A 77 -22.05 27.03 7.38
CA GLU A 77 -21.43 28.29 6.98
C GLU A 77 -21.53 28.58 5.48
N THR A 78 -21.49 27.55 4.63
CA THR A 78 -21.40 27.69 3.17
C THR A 78 -22.69 27.29 2.45
N GLY A 79 -23.53 26.45 3.06
CA GLY A 79 -24.66 25.80 2.39
C GLY A 79 -24.26 24.67 1.43
N GLN A 80 -22.97 24.38 1.25
CA GLN A 80 -22.51 23.28 0.40
C GLN A 80 -22.63 21.94 1.12
N VAL A 81 -23.14 20.92 0.41
CA VAL A 81 -23.41 19.59 1.00
C VAL A 81 -22.14 18.79 1.25
N ARG A 82 -21.16 18.87 0.34
CA ARG A 82 -19.91 18.12 0.38
C ARG A 82 -18.72 19.07 0.28
N PRO A 83 -17.87 19.14 1.31
CA PRO A 83 -16.59 19.83 1.22
C PRO A 83 -15.66 19.16 0.20
N VAL A 84 -14.87 19.96 -0.50
CA VAL A 84 -13.86 19.47 -1.45
C VAL A 84 -12.49 19.50 -0.80
N ILE A 85 -11.80 18.35 -0.78
CA ILE A 85 -10.49 18.19 -0.16
C ILE A 85 -9.42 18.00 -1.23
N ILE A 86 -8.31 18.73 -1.13
CA ILE A 86 -7.08 18.39 -1.85
C ILE A 86 -6.13 17.65 -0.93
N ILE A 87 -5.56 16.54 -1.40
CA ILE A 87 -4.44 15.90 -0.69
C ILE A 87 -3.18 16.58 -1.20
N GLN A 88 -2.52 17.35 -0.34
CA GLN A 88 -1.35 18.15 -0.71
C GLN A 88 -0.09 17.28 -0.74
N SER A 89 0.23 16.61 0.37
CA SER A 89 1.37 15.70 0.44
C SER A 89 1.21 14.69 1.58
N VAL A 90 1.80 13.51 1.39
CA VAL A 90 2.05 12.55 2.46
C VAL A 90 3.53 12.19 2.43
N ASP A 91 4.29 12.62 3.42
CA ASP A 91 5.73 12.40 3.44
C ASP A 91 6.05 11.01 4.00
N ASN A 92 6.86 10.24 3.29
CA ASN A 92 7.43 9.02 3.85
C ASN A 92 8.72 9.35 4.61
N ARG A 93 8.67 9.23 5.93
CA ARG A 93 9.82 9.34 6.86
C ARG A 93 10.09 8.02 7.57
N SER A 94 9.71 6.90 6.95
CA SER A 94 9.97 5.57 7.47
C SER A 94 11.35 5.05 7.02
N HIS A 95 11.78 3.94 7.61
CA HIS A 95 13.04 3.25 7.25
C HIS A 95 12.92 2.45 5.94
N GLN A 96 11.76 2.44 5.28
CA GLN A 96 11.50 1.70 4.05
C GLN A 96 10.90 2.60 2.97
N GLN A 97 10.92 2.12 1.73
CA GLN A 97 10.19 2.77 0.64
C GLN A 97 8.72 2.32 0.66
N ILE A 98 7.85 3.16 1.24
CA ILE A 98 6.41 2.95 1.22
C ILE A 98 5.84 3.48 -0.10
N PRO A 99 4.95 2.75 -0.79
CA PRO A 99 4.24 3.26 -1.94
C PRO A 99 3.17 4.28 -1.50
N VAL A 100 3.61 5.51 -1.24
CA VAL A 100 2.78 6.60 -0.74
C VAL A 100 1.58 6.87 -1.66
N GLU A 101 1.76 6.79 -2.98
CA GLU A 101 0.66 7.00 -3.93
C GLU A 101 -0.46 5.98 -3.75
N THR A 102 -0.15 4.73 -3.39
CA THR A 102 -1.18 3.73 -3.05
C THR A 102 -1.97 4.16 -1.82
N PHE A 103 -1.29 4.64 -0.78
CA PHE A 103 -1.94 5.13 0.44
C PHE A 103 -2.80 6.37 0.19
N ILE A 104 -2.32 7.33 -0.61
CA ILE A 104 -3.10 8.50 -1.02
C ILE A 104 -4.38 8.07 -1.77
N ASN A 105 -4.27 7.09 -2.67
CA ASN A 105 -5.43 6.58 -3.39
C ASN A 105 -6.42 5.82 -2.49
N ASP A 106 -5.93 5.11 -1.46
CA ASP A 106 -6.79 4.50 -0.46
C ASP A 106 -7.54 5.57 0.37
N LEU A 107 -6.88 6.68 0.76
CA LEU A 107 -7.54 7.82 1.43
C LEU A 107 -8.65 8.44 0.57
N ARG A 108 -8.35 8.73 -0.71
CA ARG A 108 -9.36 9.24 -1.66
C ARG A 108 -10.53 8.27 -1.77
N ARG A 109 -10.25 6.98 -1.92
CA ARG A 109 -11.27 5.94 -2.07
C ARG A 109 -12.17 5.84 -0.84
N ALA A 110 -11.59 5.83 0.36
CA ALA A 110 -12.34 5.78 1.61
C ALA A 110 -13.24 7.01 1.75
N GLY A 111 -12.72 8.22 1.51
CA GLY A 111 -13.51 9.44 1.61
C GLY A 111 -14.61 9.55 0.55
N ILE A 112 -14.34 9.19 -0.70
CA ILE A 112 -15.37 9.15 -1.77
C ILE A 112 -16.47 8.13 -1.43
N ARG A 113 -16.10 6.95 -0.94
CA ARG A 113 -17.06 5.89 -0.55
C ARG A 113 -17.94 6.31 0.63
N SER A 114 -17.48 7.19 1.49
CA SER A 114 -18.31 7.75 2.57
C SER A 114 -19.50 8.58 2.03
N GLY A 115 -19.36 9.15 0.83
CA GLY A 115 -20.36 10.04 0.22
C GLY A 115 -20.50 11.41 0.91
N ARG A 116 -19.58 11.75 1.83
CA ARG A 116 -19.63 12.99 2.63
C ARG A 116 -18.68 14.09 2.15
N VAL A 117 -17.63 13.73 1.42
CA VAL A 117 -16.59 14.63 0.92
C VAL A 117 -16.24 14.28 -0.51
N ASP A 118 -15.79 15.27 -1.27
CA ASP A 118 -15.23 15.09 -2.60
C ASP A 118 -13.73 15.40 -2.58
N PHE A 119 -12.97 14.90 -3.56
CA PHE A 119 -11.54 15.17 -3.67
C PHE A 119 -11.20 15.84 -4.99
N VAL A 120 -10.26 16.77 -4.96
CA VAL A 120 -9.62 17.26 -6.18
C VAL A 120 -8.79 16.14 -6.80
N ALA A 121 -8.87 16.01 -8.12
CA ALA A 121 -8.04 15.09 -8.88
C ALA A 121 -6.54 15.35 -8.63
N ALA A 122 -5.72 14.32 -8.78
CA ALA A 122 -4.28 14.44 -8.59
C ALA A 122 -3.67 15.43 -9.60
N ALA A 123 -2.52 16.02 -9.26
CA ALA A 123 -1.95 17.11 -10.05
C ALA A 123 -1.58 16.70 -11.48
N ASP A 124 -1.05 15.48 -11.63
CA ASP A 124 -0.78 14.80 -12.91
C ASP A 124 -2.05 14.58 -13.71
N GLN A 125 -3.09 14.00 -13.10
CA GLN A 125 -4.39 13.77 -13.74
C GLN A 125 -5.04 15.06 -14.23
N ARG A 126 -4.92 16.16 -13.46
CA ARG A 126 -5.44 17.46 -13.91
C ARG A 126 -4.71 17.98 -15.13
N GLY A 127 -3.41 17.71 -15.28
CA GLY A 127 -2.66 18.02 -16.49
C GLY A 127 -3.24 17.28 -17.70
N GLU A 128 -3.33 15.95 -17.59
CA GLU A 128 -3.87 15.10 -18.66
C GLU A 128 -5.30 15.50 -19.06
N ILE A 129 -6.17 15.81 -18.10
CA ILE A 129 -7.56 16.24 -18.35
C ILE A 129 -7.60 17.60 -19.06
N ARG A 130 -6.70 18.54 -18.73
CA ARG A 130 -6.65 19.85 -19.38
C ARG A 130 -6.18 19.71 -20.83
N ASP A 131 -5.21 18.83 -21.08
CA ASP A 131 -4.71 18.54 -22.42
C ASP A 131 -5.83 17.90 -23.28
N GLU A 132 -6.51 16.88 -22.77
CA GLU A 132 -7.68 16.26 -23.42
C GLU A 132 -8.78 17.29 -23.70
N ARG A 133 -9.07 18.18 -22.75
CA ARG A 133 -10.06 19.25 -22.95
C ARG A 133 -9.65 20.21 -24.08
N ALA A 134 -8.37 20.50 -24.23
CA ALA A 134 -7.85 21.35 -25.30
C ALA A 134 -8.04 20.69 -26.67
N GLU A 135 -7.80 19.38 -26.76
CA GLU A 135 -8.08 18.60 -27.96
C GLU A 135 -9.58 18.59 -28.27
N GLN A 136 -10.42 18.34 -27.27
CA GLN A 136 -11.87 18.33 -27.45
C GLN A 136 -12.43 19.67 -27.92
N GLN A 137 -11.86 20.80 -27.48
CA GLN A 137 -12.25 22.13 -28.00
C GLN A 137 -12.03 22.27 -29.50
N SER A 138 -11.02 21.58 -30.04
CA SER A 138 -10.67 21.66 -31.47
C SER A 138 -11.43 20.65 -32.32
N PHE A 139 -11.78 19.48 -31.76
CA PHE A 139 -12.28 18.35 -32.54
C PHE A 139 -13.70 17.88 -32.18
N SER A 140 -14.25 18.30 -31.05
CA SER A 140 -15.61 17.91 -30.62
C SER A 140 -16.68 18.87 -31.12
N ARG A 141 -17.93 18.41 -31.08
CA ARG A 141 -19.08 19.25 -31.44
C ARG A 141 -19.23 20.41 -30.45
N PRO A 142 -19.52 21.64 -30.89
CA PRO A 142 -19.55 22.82 -30.01
C PRO A 142 -20.50 22.72 -28.81
N ASP A 143 -21.62 22.00 -28.94
CA ASP A 143 -22.62 21.82 -27.89
C ASP A 143 -22.23 20.84 -26.78
N THR A 144 -21.11 20.12 -26.95
CA THR A 144 -20.65 19.09 -25.99
C THR A 144 -19.34 19.46 -25.30
N VAL A 145 -18.69 20.57 -25.69
CA VAL A 145 -17.39 20.96 -25.15
C VAL A 145 -17.54 21.52 -23.73
N THR A 146 -16.70 21.05 -22.81
CA THR A 146 -16.62 21.62 -21.46
C THR A 146 -15.71 22.87 -21.45
N PRO A 147 -16.12 23.97 -20.81
CA PRO A 147 -15.30 25.19 -20.72
C PRO A 147 -14.05 25.01 -19.86
N PHE A 148 -13.03 25.82 -20.14
CA PHE A 148 -11.85 25.94 -19.28
C PHE A 148 -12.12 26.87 -18.09
N GLY A 149 -11.41 26.66 -16.99
CA GLY A 149 -11.45 27.55 -15.82
C GLY A 149 -12.58 27.26 -14.83
N GLU A 150 -13.41 26.24 -15.08
CA GLU A 150 -14.49 25.81 -14.17
C GLU A 150 -14.07 24.64 -13.26
N GLU A 151 -12.76 24.46 -13.04
CA GLU A 151 -12.28 23.44 -12.10
C GLU A 151 -12.66 23.80 -10.67
N ILE A 152 -13.22 22.83 -9.95
CA ILE A 152 -13.63 23.03 -8.56
C ILE A 152 -12.38 23.24 -7.69
N GLY A 153 -12.38 24.34 -6.94
CA GLY A 153 -11.37 24.62 -5.92
C GLY A 153 -11.56 23.74 -4.68
N ALA A 154 -10.47 23.44 -3.98
CA ALA A 154 -10.55 22.77 -2.69
C ALA A 154 -10.93 23.77 -1.58
N ASP A 155 -11.73 23.30 -0.63
CA ASP A 155 -12.06 24.00 0.61
C ASP A 155 -11.04 23.68 1.71
N PHE A 156 -10.53 22.44 1.71
CA PHE A 156 -9.58 21.95 2.70
C PHE A 156 -8.37 21.28 2.05
N ALA A 157 -7.22 21.34 2.73
CA ALA A 157 -6.03 20.58 2.39
C ALA A 157 -5.75 19.51 3.43
N LEU A 158 -5.58 18.27 2.98
CA LEU A 158 -5.14 17.14 3.79
C LEU A 158 -3.64 16.91 3.53
N SER A 159 -2.87 16.88 4.61
CA SER A 159 -1.43 16.62 4.59
C SER A 159 -1.06 15.59 5.64
N GLY A 160 0.06 14.89 5.46
CA GLY A 160 0.45 13.87 6.42
C GLY A 160 1.89 13.40 6.37
N THR A 161 2.22 12.50 7.27
CA THR A 161 3.53 11.85 7.34
C THR A 161 3.37 10.40 7.81
N ILE A 162 4.14 9.50 7.22
CA ILE A 162 4.31 8.13 7.70
C ILE A 162 5.71 7.97 8.27
N THR A 163 5.81 7.62 9.54
CA THR A 163 7.09 7.38 10.24
C THR A 163 7.19 5.92 10.64
N SER A 164 8.41 5.46 10.93
CA SER A 164 8.60 4.13 11.52
C SER A 164 9.73 4.10 12.53
N ILE A 165 9.65 3.20 13.48
CA ILE A 165 10.71 2.88 14.45
C ILE A 165 10.96 1.39 14.36
N VAL A 166 12.22 1.00 14.18
CA VAL A 166 12.63 -0.41 14.08
C VAL A 166 13.44 -0.76 15.32
N ASP A 167 13.03 -1.84 15.99
CA ASP A 167 13.79 -2.47 17.06
C ASP A 167 14.10 -3.92 16.67
N GLN A 168 15.34 -4.36 16.84
CA GLN A 168 15.78 -5.68 16.41
C GLN A 168 16.76 -6.28 17.41
N LEU A 169 16.45 -7.50 17.87
CA LEU A 169 17.31 -8.30 18.72
C LEU A 169 17.30 -9.76 18.27
N ASN A 170 18.49 -10.29 17.95
CA ASN A 170 18.67 -11.66 17.45
C ASN A 170 17.80 -11.93 16.21
N ASN A 171 16.87 -12.90 16.31
CA ASN A 171 15.96 -13.31 15.25
C ASN A 171 14.57 -12.68 15.36
N ARG A 172 14.41 -11.67 16.23
CA ARG A 172 13.16 -10.92 16.40
C ARG A 172 13.36 -9.49 15.95
N ARG A 173 12.41 -9.01 15.15
CA ARG A 173 12.36 -7.64 14.67
C ARG A 173 10.96 -7.11 14.92
N VAL A 174 10.86 -5.91 15.46
CA VAL A 174 9.62 -5.18 15.69
C VAL A 174 9.70 -3.90 14.88
N THR A 175 8.74 -3.69 13.99
CA THR A 175 8.60 -2.45 13.25
C THR A 175 7.31 -1.77 13.68
N PHE A 176 7.44 -0.57 14.21
CA PHE A 176 6.34 0.31 14.56
C PHE A 176 6.16 1.33 13.45
N TYR A 177 4.93 1.49 12.97
CA TYR A 177 4.54 2.53 12.02
C TYR A 177 3.58 3.50 12.69
N GLN A 178 3.75 4.78 12.38
CA GLN A 178 2.83 5.83 12.79
C GLN A 178 2.51 6.70 11.60
N THR A 179 1.21 6.88 11.34
CA THR A 179 0.69 7.78 10.33
C THR A 179 0.00 8.93 11.01
N ASP A 180 0.41 10.15 10.69
CA ASP A 180 -0.18 11.38 11.20
C ASP A 180 -0.76 12.16 10.02
N LEU A 181 -2.04 12.52 10.09
CA LEU A 181 -2.71 13.36 9.08
C LEU A 181 -3.31 14.60 9.72
N VAL A 182 -3.37 15.68 8.95
CA VAL A 182 -3.93 16.97 9.36
C VAL A 182 -4.79 17.54 8.24
N LEU A 183 -6.00 17.99 8.59
CA LEU A 183 -6.91 18.70 7.70
C LEU A 183 -6.88 20.20 8.02
N ILE A 184 -6.60 21.01 7.00
CA ILE A 184 -6.44 22.46 7.10
C ILE A 184 -7.54 23.13 6.27
N ASP A 185 -8.25 24.07 6.87
CA ASP A 185 -9.14 24.99 6.16
C ASP A 185 -8.29 25.96 5.32
N LEU A 186 -8.46 25.94 4.00
CA LEU A 186 -7.66 26.76 3.08
C LEU A 186 -8.00 28.26 3.15
N LYS A 187 -9.20 28.62 3.60
CA LYS A 187 -9.60 30.02 3.77
C LYS A 187 -8.97 30.63 5.01
N THR A 188 -8.89 29.88 6.11
CA THR A 188 -8.45 30.40 7.41
C THR A 188 -7.08 29.92 7.86
N ASN A 189 -6.47 28.96 7.15
CA ASN A 189 -5.24 28.25 7.53
C ASN A 189 -5.32 27.56 8.89
N ARG A 190 -6.53 27.26 9.38
CA ARG A 190 -6.73 26.58 10.65
C ARG A 190 -6.71 25.08 10.46
N GLN A 191 -6.01 24.37 11.34
CA GLN A 191 -6.18 22.93 11.48
C GLN A 191 -7.57 22.66 12.09
N VAL A 192 -8.44 22.01 11.33
CA VAL A 192 -9.81 21.69 11.74
C VAL A 192 -9.94 20.24 12.23
N TRP A 193 -8.97 19.40 11.87
CA TRP A 193 -8.80 18.04 12.36
C TRP A 193 -7.33 17.63 12.28
N ALA A 194 -6.91 16.79 13.22
CA ALA A 194 -5.63 16.10 13.19
C ALA A 194 -5.83 14.72 13.82
N GLY A 195 -5.35 13.69 13.12
CA GLY A 195 -5.51 12.31 13.54
C GLY A 195 -4.20 11.54 13.45
N GLN A 196 -4.18 10.42 14.14
CA GLN A 196 -3.02 9.54 14.20
C GLN A 196 -3.47 8.07 14.21
N ASN A 197 -2.76 7.24 13.45
CA ASN A 197 -2.92 5.79 13.49
C ASN A 197 -1.56 5.11 13.71
N LYS A 198 -1.56 4.00 14.45
CA LYS A 198 -0.36 3.27 14.86
C LYS A 198 -0.52 1.79 14.54
N ILE A 199 0.50 1.22 13.92
CA ILE A 199 0.61 -0.22 13.64
C ILE A 199 1.92 -0.72 14.23
N GLN A 200 1.90 -1.89 14.86
CA GLN A 200 3.09 -2.57 15.33
C GLN A 200 3.14 -3.98 14.76
N LYS A 201 4.23 -4.31 14.06
CA LYS A 201 4.43 -5.61 13.41
C LYS A 201 5.65 -6.29 13.99
N ILE A 202 5.55 -7.60 14.20
CA ILE A 202 6.67 -8.44 14.69
C ILE A 202 7.02 -9.49 13.64
N GLN A 203 8.29 -9.57 13.28
CA GLN A 203 8.85 -10.65 12.48
C GLN A 203 9.75 -11.52 13.36
N GLN A 204 9.53 -12.83 13.31
CA GLN A 204 10.43 -13.82 13.90
C GLN A 204 11.00 -14.70 12.79
N ARG A 205 12.32 -14.74 12.65
CA ARG A 205 13.00 -15.66 11.73
C ARG A 205 13.28 -16.97 12.44
N SER A 206 12.84 -18.10 11.88
CA SER A 206 13.27 -19.41 12.35
C SER A 206 14.77 -19.56 12.16
N ARG A 207 15.48 -20.16 13.13
CA ARG A 207 16.91 -20.48 12.99
C ARG A 207 17.17 -21.64 12.02
N PHE A 208 16.11 -22.36 11.65
CA PHE A 208 16.11 -23.42 10.65
C PHE A 208 15.00 -23.10 9.64
N GLY A 209 15.38 -22.64 8.44
CA GLY A 209 14.46 -22.36 7.35
C GLY A 209 15.26 -22.11 6.08
N PHE A 210 15.16 -23.07 5.15
CA PHE A 210 15.50 -22.91 3.74
C PHE A 210 14.36 -22.17 3.03
#